data_AF-A0A3M0DUX9-F1
#
_entry.id   AF-A0A3M0DUX9-F1
#
_cell.length_a   1.000
_cell.length_b   1.000
_cell.length_c   1.000
_cell.angle_alpha   90.00
_cell.angle_beta   90.00
_cell.angle_gamma   90.00
#
_symmetry.space_group_name_H-M   'P 1'
#
loop_
_entity.id
_entity.type
_entity.pdbx_description
1 polymer ?
#
loop_
_entity_poly.entity_id
_entity_poly.type
_entity_poly.pdbx_seq_one_letter_code
_entity_poly.pdbx_strand_id
1 'polypeptide(L)'
;MDRNLRIRMLLEAGDRVTGPLRAIAGGSTKAAQALKLTRDGLKEIERAQSDIAGFRKLKTGLGDTGTALGTARTRMAGLRQEIAAADKPSATLTRALAKTEREVTTLEATERKQAQSLQEMSLRLHTAGIDTNDLARHQRRLRT
;
A
#
# COMPACT_ATOMS: atom_id res chain seq x y z
N MET A 1 -27.26 41.38 9.67
CA MET A 1 -26.04 42.22 9.63
C MET A 1 -24.89 41.33 9.16
N ASP A 2 -24.94 40.73 7.95
CA ASP A 2 -24.11 39.51 7.70
C ASP A 2 -23.52 39.37 6.30
N ARG A 3 -23.73 40.34 5.41
CA ARG A 3 -23.17 40.28 4.05
C ARG A 3 -21.81 40.99 3.94
N ASN A 4 -21.57 42.01 4.77
CA ASN A 4 -20.33 42.78 4.77
C ASN A 4 -19.16 42.11 5.52
N LEU A 5 -19.44 41.21 6.48
CA LEU A 5 -18.40 40.48 7.22
C LEU A 5 -17.80 39.33 6.39
N ARG A 6 -18.61 38.62 5.60
CA ARG A 6 -18.16 37.54 4.72
C ARG A 6 -17.29 38.04 3.55
N ILE A 7 -17.56 39.23 3.04
CA ILE A 7 -16.76 39.81 1.95
C ILE A 7 -15.40 40.30 2.47
N ARG A 8 -15.31 40.82 3.71
CA ARG A 8 -14.02 41.20 4.33
C ARG A 8 -13.13 40.00 4.64
N MET A 9 -13.68 38.88 5.10
CA MET A 9 -12.88 37.66 5.34
C MET A 9 -12.31 37.05 4.04
N LEU A 10 -13.00 37.19 2.91
CA LEU A 10 -12.50 36.70 1.62
C LEU A 10 -11.40 37.59 1.03
N LEU A 11 -11.42 38.90 1.33
CA LEU A 11 -10.35 39.82 0.94
C LEU A 11 -9.11 39.70 1.86
N GLU A 12 -9.28 39.47 3.16
CA GLU A 12 -8.13 39.22 4.07
C GLU A 12 -7.46 37.86 3.82
N ALA A 13 -8.19 36.84 3.37
CA ALA A 13 -7.60 35.56 2.97
C ALA A 13 -6.82 35.65 1.64
N GLY A 14 -7.23 36.56 0.74
CA GLY A 14 -6.51 36.85 -0.50
C GLY A 14 -5.16 37.55 -0.25
N ASP A 15 -5.13 38.57 0.62
CA ASP A 15 -3.90 39.32 0.92
C ASP A 15 -2.91 38.56 1.80
N ARG A 16 -3.36 37.63 2.66
CA ARG A 16 -2.45 36.81 3.49
C ARG A 16 -1.72 35.72 2.71
N VAL A 17 -2.27 35.31 1.56
CA VAL A 17 -1.66 34.34 0.64
C VAL A 17 -0.86 35.05 -0.47
N THR A 18 -1.31 36.21 -0.93
CA THR A 18 -0.64 36.97 -1.99
C THR A 18 0.40 37.97 -1.50
N GLY A 19 0.36 38.39 -0.23
CA GLY A 19 1.35 39.29 0.39
C GLY A 19 2.80 38.79 0.30
N PRO A 20 3.11 37.51 0.62
CA PRO A 20 4.44 36.94 0.41
C PRO A 20 4.81 36.88 -1.08
N LEU A 21 3.87 36.50 -1.96
CA LEU A 21 4.09 36.41 -3.40
C LEU A 21 4.40 37.77 -4.05
N ARG A 22 3.83 38.86 -3.51
CA ARG A 22 4.08 40.23 -3.99
C ARG A 22 5.40 40.80 -3.46
N ALA A 23 5.80 40.44 -2.24
CA ALA A 23 7.13 40.75 -1.70
C ALA A 23 8.27 39.99 -2.44
N ILE A 24 7.94 38.87 -3.06
CA ILE A 24 8.83 38.01 -3.86
C ILE A 24 9.11 38.60 -5.26
N ALA A 25 8.25 39.48 -5.78
CA ALA A 25 8.41 40.12 -7.10
C ALA A 25 9.64 41.06 -7.20
N GLY A 26 10.26 41.43 -6.07
CA GLY A 26 11.46 42.27 -6.01
C GLY A 26 12.78 41.54 -5.71
N GLY A 27 12.79 40.21 -5.59
CA GLY A 27 13.98 39.46 -5.15
C GLY A 27 14.08 38.04 -5.73
N SER A 28 14.73 37.93 -6.88
CA SER A 28 14.85 36.75 -7.73
C SER A 28 15.44 35.49 -7.08
N THR A 29 16.21 35.61 -5.98
CA THR A 29 16.83 34.44 -5.33
C THR A 29 15.93 33.76 -4.30
N LYS A 30 15.21 34.53 -3.46
CA LYS A 30 14.30 33.97 -2.43
C LYS A 30 13.04 33.36 -3.08
N ALA A 31 12.58 33.96 -4.18
CA ALA A 31 11.54 33.40 -5.06
C ALA A 31 11.90 32.01 -5.58
N ALA A 32 13.09 31.90 -6.19
CA ALA A 32 13.59 30.66 -6.77
C ALA A 32 13.82 29.58 -5.71
N GLN A 33 14.30 29.96 -4.52
CA GLN A 33 14.44 29.05 -3.39
C GLN A 33 13.08 28.53 -2.89
N ALA A 34 12.08 29.40 -2.72
CA ALA A 34 10.74 28.98 -2.32
C ALA A 34 10.08 28.05 -3.35
N LEU A 35 10.19 28.37 -4.65
CA LEU A 35 9.70 27.49 -5.72
C LEU A 35 10.43 26.14 -5.76
N LYS A 36 11.74 26.13 -5.50
CA LYS A 36 12.52 24.90 -5.40
C LYS A 36 12.04 24.04 -4.23
N LEU A 37 11.88 24.62 -3.04
CA LEU A 37 11.35 23.93 -1.86
C LEU A 37 9.96 23.33 -2.11
N THR A 38 9.06 24.07 -2.77
CA THR A 38 7.72 23.56 -3.13
C THR A 38 7.80 22.42 -4.13
N ARG A 39 8.66 22.51 -5.16
CA ARG A 39 8.86 21.42 -6.13
C ARG A 39 9.45 20.17 -5.49
N ASP A 40 10.39 20.35 -4.58
CA ASP A 40 11.01 19.25 -3.84
C ASP A 40 9.97 18.59 -2.92
N GLY A 41 9.14 19.37 -2.22
CA GLY A 41 8.01 18.85 -1.43
C GLY A 41 6.98 18.09 -2.27
N LEU A 42 6.65 18.57 -3.47
CA LEU A 42 5.74 17.86 -4.38
C LEU A 42 6.31 16.50 -4.81
N LYS A 43 7.60 16.43 -5.13
CA LYS A 43 8.28 15.17 -5.49
C LYS A 43 8.26 14.16 -4.34
N GLU A 44 8.47 14.62 -3.11
CA GLU A 44 8.37 13.75 -1.92
C GLU A 44 6.95 13.21 -1.73
N ILE A 45 5.93 14.05 -1.95
CA ILE A 45 4.52 13.64 -1.90
C ILE A 45 4.19 12.63 -3.01
N GLU A 46 4.70 12.81 -4.22
CA GLU A 46 4.51 11.87 -5.33
C GLU A 46 5.16 10.51 -5.04
N ARG A 47 6.38 10.51 -4.49
CA ARG A 47 7.06 9.28 -4.04
C ARG A 47 6.27 8.55 -2.96
N ALA A 48 5.87 9.27 -1.92
CA ALA A 48 5.03 8.77 -0.85
C ALA A 48 3.74 8.11 -1.37
N GLN A 49 3.06 8.76 -2.32
CA GLN A 49 1.86 8.21 -2.94
C GLN A 49 2.13 6.92 -3.72
N SER A 50 3.23 6.87 -4.47
CA SER A 50 3.64 5.68 -5.20
C SER A 50 3.98 4.51 -4.26
N ASP A 51 4.74 4.79 -3.20
CA ASP A 51 5.12 3.79 -2.19
C ASP A 51 3.89 3.25 -1.44
N ILE A 52 2.94 4.12 -1.10
CA ILE A 52 1.64 3.72 -0.52
C ILE A 52 0.86 2.83 -1.49
N ALA A 53 0.78 3.18 -2.77
CA ALA A 53 0.10 2.36 -3.77
C ALA A 53 0.76 0.98 -3.92
N GLY A 54 2.10 0.94 -3.94
CA GLY A 54 2.88 -0.30 -3.94
C GLY A 54 2.63 -1.15 -2.70
N PHE A 55 2.64 -0.53 -1.51
CA PHE A 55 2.34 -1.20 -0.24
C PHE A 55 0.95 -1.82 -0.24
N ARG A 56 -0.08 -1.08 -0.70
CA ARG A 56 -1.45 -1.60 -0.82
C ARG A 56 -1.51 -2.80 -1.76
N LYS A 57 -0.87 -2.70 -2.93
CA LYS A 57 -0.84 -3.79 -3.92
C LYS A 57 -0.17 -5.04 -3.35
N LEU A 58 0.97 -4.88 -2.66
CA LEU A 58 1.65 -5.99 -1.97
C LEU A 58 0.78 -6.62 -0.90
N LYS A 59 0.07 -5.81 -0.11
CA LYS A 59 -0.83 -6.29 0.93
C LYS A 59 -2.00 -7.09 0.36
N THR A 60 -2.62 -6.61 -0.71
CA THR A 60 -3.68 -7.34 -1.41
C THR A 60 -3.16 -8.65 -1.98
N GLY A 61 -2.03 -8.62 -2.70
CA GLY A 61 -1.42 -9.83 -3.26
C GLY A 61 -1.01 -10.86 -2.21
N LEU A 62 -0.56 -10.42 -1.03
CA LEU A 62 -0.28 -11.29 0.12
C LEU A 62 -1.56 -11.96 0.65
N GLY A 63 -2.67 -11.21 0.75
CA GLY A 63 -3.97 -11.76 1.14
C GLY A 63 -4.50 -12.80 0.14
N ASP A 64 -4.36 -12.53 -1.16
CA ASP A 64 -4.75 -13.45 -2.23
C ASP A 64 -3.90 -14.73 -2.18
N THR A 65 -2.59 -14.58 -1.98
CA THR A 65 -1.65 -15.69 -1.85
C THR A 65 -1.94 -16.54 -0.62
N GLY A 66 -2.26 -15.92 0.52
CA GLY A 66 -2.68 -16.64 1.73
C GLY A 66 -3.98 -17.42 1.53
N THR A 67 -4.95 -16.86 0.79
CA THR A 67 -6.21 -17.54 0.46
C THR A 67 -5.98 -18.74 -0.46
N ALA A 68 -5.12 -18.57 -1.48
CA ALA A 68 -4.72 -19.65 -2.38
C ALA A 68 -3.98 -20.75 -1.62
N LEU A 69 -3.06 -20.37 -0.73
CA LEU A 69 -2.30 -21.32 0.11
C LEU A 69 -3.23 -22.13 1.01
N GLY A 70 -4.19 -21.49 1.68
CA GLY A 70 -5.18 -22.17 2.50
C GLY A 70 -6.00 -23.19 1.70
N THR A 71 -6.45 -22.79 0.51
CA THR A 71 -7.19 -23.67 -0.41
C THR A 71 -6.35 -24.87 -0.87
N ALA A 72 -5.09 -24.63 -1.25
CA ALA A 72 -4.16 -25.67 -1.67
C ALA A 72 -3.84 -26.66 -0.53
N ARG A 73 -3.69 -26.16 0.71
CA ARG A 73 -3.49 -27.00 1.90
C ARG A 73 -4.71 -27.88 2.21
N THR A 74 -5.92 -27.33 2.13
CA THR A 74 -7.16 -28.11 2.31
C THR A 74 -7.28 -29.21 1.25
N ARG A 75 -6.99 -28.88 -0.01
CA ARG A 75 -6.98 -29.86 -1.11
C ARG A 75 -5.93 -30.96 -0.89
N MET A 76 -4.73 -30.59 -0.46
CA MET A 76 -3.66 -31.54 -0.14
C MET A 76 -4.08 -32.48 0.99
N ALA A 77 -4.72 -31.96 2.04
CA ALA A 77 -5.22 -32.76 3.15
C ALA A 77 -6.30 -33.76 2.69
N GLY A 78 -7.25 -33.33 1.86
CA GLY A 78 -8.27 -34.21 1.26
C GLY A 78 -7.65 -35.32 0.42
N LEU A 79 -6.71 -34.99 -0.47
CA LEU A 79 -5.99 -35.98 -1.28
C LEU A 79 -5.22 -37.00 -0.42
N ARG A 80 -4.61 -36.56 0.69
CA ARG A 80 -3.92 -37.46 1.63
C ARG A 80 -4.90 -38.40 2.33
N GLN A 81 -6.08 -37.92 2.71
CA GLN A 81 -7.13 -38.75 3.29
C GLN A 81 -7.66 -39.79 2.28
N GLU A 82 -7.93 -39.38 1.04
CA GLU A 82 -8.35 -40.28 -0.02
C GLU A 82 -7.31 -41.38 -0.31
N ILE A 83 -6.03 -41.01 -0.34
CA ILE A 83 -4.93 -41.97 -0.53
C ILE A 83 -4.83 -42.93 0.65
N ALA A 84 -4.98 -42.45 1.89
CA ALA A 84 -4.93 -43.27 3.09
C ALA A 84 -6.12 -44.23 3.21
N ALA A 85 -7.29 -43.84 2.69
CA ALA A 85 -8.50 -44.66 2.66
C ALA A 85 -8.51 -45.70 1.52
N ALA A 86 -7.60 -45.58 0.54
CA ALA A 86 -7.53 -46.49 -0.60
C ALA A 86 -6.58 -47.67 -0.32
N ASP A 87 -7.07 -48.90 -0.44
CA ASP A 87 -6.25 -50.13 -0.27
C ASP A 87 -5.07 -50.21 -1.27
N LYS A 88 -5.21 -49.60 -2.44
CA LYS A 88 -4.13 -49.37 -3.41
C LYS A 88 -4.18 -47.93 -3.93
N PRO A 89 -3.21 -47.08 -3.59
CA PRO A 89 -3.15 -45.72 -4.09
C PRO A 89 -3.12 -45.69 -5.63
N SER A 90 -4.11 -45.02 -6.23
CA SER A 90 -4.14 -44.78 -7.68
C SER A 90 -2.96 -43.89 -8.09
N ALA A 91 -2.29 -44.23 -9.19
CA ALA A 91 -1.22 -43.40 -9.76
C ALA A 91 -1.69 -41.96 -10.05
N THR A 92 -2.98 -41.76 -10.33
CA THR A 92 -3.59 -40.45 -10.53
C THR A 92 -3.63 -39.65 -9.22
N LEU A 93 -4.00 -40.28 -8.10
CA LEU A 93 -4.05 -39.62 -6.79
C LEU A 93 -2.65 -39.22 -6.32
N THR A 94 -1.67 -40.12 -6.44
CA THR A 94 -0.27 -39.83 -6.06
C THR A 94 0.31 -38.67 -6.87
N ARG A 95 0.03 -38.62 -8.18
CA ARG A 95 0.45 -37.49 -9.05
C ARG A 95 -0.25 -36.19 -8.67
N ALA A 96 -1.54 -36.24 -8.36
CA ALA A 96 -2.31 -35.07 -7.92
C ALA A 96 -1.78 -34.53 -6.58
N LEU A 97 -1.43 -35.40 -5.63
CA LEU A 97 -0.81 -35.03 -4.37
C LEU A 97 0.55 -34.34 -4.60
N ALA A 98 1.45 -34.97 -5.36
CA ALA A 98 2.76 -34.40 -5.67
C ALA A 98 2.67 -33.04 -6.38
N LYS A 99 1.67 -32.85 -7.26
CA LYS A 99 1.40 -31.54 -7.89
C LYS A 99 0.97 -30.51 -6.85
N THR A 100 0.05 -30.88 -5.96
CA THR A 100 -0.47 -29.98 -4.93
C THR A 100 0.62 -29.61 -3.91
N GLU A 101 1.51 -30.54 -3.55
CA GLU A 101 2.65 -30.25 -2.67
C GLU A 101 3.63 -29.23 -3.27
N ARG A 102 3.91 -29.34 -4.58
CA ARG A 102 4.73 -28.35 -5.30
C ARG A 102 4.06 -26.98 -5.35
N GLU A 103 2.74 -26.96 -5.55
CA GLU A 103 1.95 -25.73 -5.56
C GLU A 103 1.98 -25.04 -4.19
N VAL A 104 1.73 -25.79 -3.10
CA VAL A 104 1.84 -25.29 -1.72
C VAL A 104 3.24 -24.72 -1.46
N THR A 105 4.29 -25.46 -1.81
CA THR A 105 5.68 -25.00 -1.60
C THR A 105 5.97 -23.70 -2.36
N THR A 106 5.46 -23.57 -3.58
CA THR A 106 5.61 -22.37 -4.41
C THR A 106 4.85 -21.18 -3.82
N LEU A 107 3.62 -21.41 -3.34
CA LEU A 107 2.81 -20.40 -2.68
C LEU A 107 3.43 -19.94 -1.37
N GLU A 108 4.00 -20.84 -0.56
CA GLU A 108 4.73 -20.50 0.67
C GLU A 108 6.00 -19.69 0.40
N ALA A 109 6.73 -20.01 -0.68
CA ALA A 109 7.88 -19.21 -1.09
C ALA A 109 7.45 -17.80 -1.54
N THR A 110 6.33 -17.71 -2.26
CA THR A 110 5.76 -16.44 -2.73
C THR A 110 5.26 -15.58 -1.57
N GLU A 111 4.52 -16.17 -0.63
CA GLU A 111 4.03 -15.52 0.59
C GLU A 111 5.19 -14.95 1.40
N ARG A 112 6.24 -15.75 1.65
CA ARG A 112 7.44 -15.30 2.38
C ARG A 112 8.10 -14.10 1.70
N LYS A 113 8.26 -14.15 0.36
CA LYS A 113 8.82 -13.04 -0.41
C LYS A 113 7.95 -11.78 -0.31
N GLN A 114 6.63 -11.93 -0.44
CA GLN A 114 5.69 -10.82 -0.33
C GLN A 114 5.69 -10.21 1.08
N ALA A 115 5.76 -11.04 2.12
CA ALA A 115 5.86 -10.59 3.52
C ALA A 115 7.15 -9.79 3.77
N GLN A 116 8.29 -10.28 3.26
CA GLN A 116 9.57 -9.56 3.32
C GLN A 116 9.48 -8.20 2.59
N SER A 117 8.99 -8.19 1.35
CA SER A 117 8.81 -6.93 0.60
C SER A 117 7.85 -5.96 1.30
N LEU A 118 6.82 -6.47 1.97
CA LEU A 118 5.88 -5.65 2.73
C LEU A 118 6.52 -5.06 4.00
N GLN A 119 7.38 -5.82 4.68
CA GLN A 119 8.14 -5.34 5.83
C GLN A 119 9.14 -4.25 5.41
N GLU A 120 9.90 -4.46 4.33
CA GLU A 120 10.82 -3.46 3.78
C GLU A 120 10.10 -2.18 3.34
N MET A 121 8.96 -2.32 2.68
CA MET A 121 8.15 -1.18 2.27
C MET A 121 7.56 -0.44 3.47
N SER A 122 7.11 -1.17 4.50
CA SER A 122 6.63 -0.55 5.74
C SER A 122 7.72 0.24 6.45
N LEU A 123 8.95 -0.28 6.49
CA LEU A 123 10.09 0.43 7.07
C LEU A 123 10.42 1.69 6.26
N ARG A 124 10.44 1.60 4.92
CA ARG A 124 10.68 2.77 4.05
C ARG A 124 9.63 3.87 4.26
N LEU A 125 8.36 3.50 4.30
CA LEU A 125 7.26 4.43 4.56
C LEU A 125 7.38 5.06 5.96
N HIS A 126 7.72 4.26 6.97
CA HIS A 126 7.95 4.76 8.33
C HIS A 126 9.11 5.77 8.39
N THR A 127 10.24 5.48 7.74
CA THR A 127 11.39 6.40 7.64
C THR A 127 11.05 7.69 6.87
N ALA A 128 10.13 7.62 5.91
CA ALA A 128 9.57 8.80 5.23
C ALA A 128 8.55 9.59 6.09
N GLY A 129 8.36 9.21 7.36
CA GLY A 129 7.41 9.86 8.27
C GLY A 129 5.95 9.45 8.04
N ILE A 130 5.70 8.38 7.27
CA ILE A 130 4.36 7.89 6.94
C ILE A 130 4.03 6.69 7.82
N ASP A 131 3.09 6.87 8.73
CA ASP A 131 2.67 5.80 9.63
C ASP A 131 1.73 4.81 8.91
N THR A 132 2.26 3.65 8.53
CA THR A 132 1.53 2.63 7.77
C THR A 132 0.47 1.91 8.60
N ASN A 133 0.56 1.97 9.93
CA ASN A 133 -0.44 1.42 10.86
C ASN A 133 -1.76 2.19 10.80
N ASP A 134 -1.71 3.51 10.58
CA ASP A 134 -2.91 4.32 10.45
C ASP A 134 -3.56 4.19 9.06
N LEU A 135 -2.80 3.88 8.02
CA LEU A 135 -3.34 3.58 6.69
C LEU A 135 -4.32 2.41 6.70
N ALA A 136 -4.01 1.34 7.43
CA ALA A 136 -4.91 0.19 7.58
C ALA A 136 -6.20 0.55 8.35
N ARG A 137 -6.14 1.54 9.25
CA ARG A 137 -7.26 2.05 10.04
C ARG A 137 -8.14 3.00 9.21
N HIS A 138 -7.52 3.91 8.44
CA HIS A 138 -8.21 4.81 7.52
C HIS A 138 -8.88 4.08 6.34
N GLN A 139 -8.31 2.99 5.83
CA GLN A 139 -8.99 2.19 4.79
C GLN A 139 -10.26 1.49 5.27
N ARG A 140 -10.32 1.04 6.53
CA ARG A 140 -11.57 0.48 7.09
C ARG A 140 -12.68 1.50 7.16
N ARG A 141 -12.32 2.76 7.41
CA ARG A 141 -13.26 3.89 7.54
C ARG A 141 -13.69 4.48 6.19
N LEU A 142 -12.97 4.21 5.10
CA LEU A 142 -13.36 4.55 3.72
C LEU A 142 -14.22 3.45 3.04
N ARG A 143 -14.37 2.29 3.68
CA ARG A 143 -15.22 1.17 3.21
C ARG A 143 -16.55 1.05 3.97
N THR A 144 -16.82 1.97 4.89
CA THR A 144 -18.09 2.13 5.64
C THR A 144 -18.74 3.43 5.24
#